data_AF-A0A7C1TJU7-F1
#
_entry.id   AF-A0A7C1TJU7-F1
#
_cell.length_a   1.000
_cell.length_b   1.000
_cell.length_c   1.000
_cell.angle_alpha   90.00
_cell.angle_beta   90.00
_cell.angle_gamma   90.00
#
_symmetry.space_group_name_H-M   'P 1'
#
loop_
_entity.id
_entity.type
_entity.pdbx_description
1 polymer ?
#
loop_
_entity_poly.entity_id
_entity_poly.type
_entity_poly.pdbx_seq_one_letter_code
_entity_poly.pdbx_strand_id
1 'polypeptide(L)'
;MALYFEGGKKMDSKKTTGLTRGGKIVLGLALTTTTFSAQAAEKYWSYTDCGTDWWDYNCWSATFGGPLDGTAQPVAGDNVYLYNASDVDYSVYYWNTAYPSAVLNSLTINATGAGTMTLSQTKDNLDTLGEIVGDTGSGAVDQTGGTHSVTNSLVLGNTASGSGSFTVSNTATLSSGTLYVGNSGAGTLNIDGSGMVTNVDSVLGAIAGGVGNATVSGSGSSWTNTGDLVVGASGTGVLNVASGGVVTDAAGVLGANTGSTGTATVSGSGSSLASSGNLTVGASGTGYLNIDGGGAVSNAHANLGLYSGGAGTATVSGSGSSWASSDNLTVGASGAGYLVIEVGGAVSNAYGYLGLNAGGTGTATVSGPGSSWASSGNLTVGVSGTGYLNIDGGGAVS
;
A
#
# COMPACT_ATOMS: atom_id res chain seq x y z
N MET A 1 29.72 28.54 -23.52
CA MET A 1 29.95 29.94 -23.10
C MET A 1 29.96 30.81 -24.34
N ALA A 2 28.88 31.56 -24.58
CA ALA A 2 28.80 32.53 -25.68
C ALA A 2 28.39 33.87 -25.08
N LEU A 3 29.13 34.94 -25.41
CA LEU A 3 28.87 36.29 -24.94
C LEU A 3 28.00 37.02 -25.96
N TYR A 4 26.82 37.47 -25.53
CA TYR A 4 26.02 38.46 -26.25
C TYR A 4 25.91 39.71 -25.38
N PHE A 5 26.04 40.88 -26.00
CA PHE A 5 25.71 42.16 -25.38
C PHE A 5 24.61 42.84 -26.22
N GLU A 6 23.57 43.31 -25.53
CA GLU A 6 22.51 44.11 -26.14
C GLU A 6 23.03 45.46 -26.62
N GLY A 7 22.59 45.88 -27.81
CA GLY A 7 23.00 47.11 -28.48
C GLY A 7 23.79 46.82 -29.75
N GLY A 8 23.08 46.56 -30.85
CA GLY A 8 23.65 46.11 -32.12
C GLY A 8 24.61 47.07 -32.83
N LYS A 9 25.89 47.08 -32.42
CA LYS A 9 27.00 47.52 -33.28
C LYS A 9 28.20 46.58 -33.16
N LYS A 10 28.61 46.01 -34.30
CA LYS A 10 29.84 45.21 -34.45
C LYS A 10 31.06 46.09 -34.16
N MET A 11 32.02 45.56 -33.39
CA MET A 11 33.32 46.20 -33.18
C MET A 11 34.25 45.85 -34.35
N ASP A 12 34.77 46.87 -35.03
CA ASP A 12 35.80 46.73 -36.07
C ASP A 12 37.17 46.53 -35.43
N SER A 13 37.97 45.60 -35.94
CA SER A 13 39.20 45.05 -35.32
C SER A 13 40.41 46.01 -35.30
N LYS A 14 40.21 47.31 -35.51
CA LYS A 14 41.29 48.30 -35.61
C LYS A 14 40.96 49.57 -34.84
N LYS A 15 41.18 49.56 -33.52
CA LYS A 15 41.45 50.76 -32.70
C LYS A 15 41.81 50.36 -31.26
N THR A 16 43.04 49.88 -31.07
CA THR A 16 43.66 49.74 -29.75
C THR A 16 44.82 50.72 -29.62
N THR A 17 44.50 51.99 -29.45
CA THR A 17 45.45 53.00 -28.97
C THR A 17 44.71 53.94 -28.02
N GLY A 18 44.85 53.71 -26.71
CA GLY A 18 44.41 54.66 -25.69
C GLY A 18 43.67 54.04 -24.50
N LEU A 19 44.37 53.26 -23.66
CA LEU A 19 43.96 53.04 -22.28
C LEU A 19 45.22 53.15 -21.39
N THR A 20 45.34 54.29 -20.72
CA THR A 20 46.38 54.60 -19.73
C THR A 20 46.12 53.88 -18.41
N ARG A 21 47.20 53.47 -17.71
CA ARG A 21 47.20 52.92 -16.34
C ARG A 21 46.42 53.85 -15.40
N GLY A 22 45.26 53.42 -14.91
CA GLY A 22 44.51 54.14 -13.87
C GLY A 22 42.99 53.88 -13.81
N GLY A 23 42.38 53.23 -14.81
CA GLY A 23 40.95 52.92 -14.79
C GLY A 23 40.63 51.65 -13.99
N LYS A 24 39.87 51.76 -12.90
CA LYS A 24 39.23 50.61 -12.24
C LYS A 24 38.20 50.01 -13.20
N ILE A 25 38.42 48.77 -13.63
CA ILE A 25 37.38 47.96 -14.28
C ILE A 25 36.55 47.36 -13.14
N VAL A 26 35.32 47.85 -12.97
CA VAL A 26 34.34 47.19 -12.11
C VAL A 26 33.65 46.13 -12.96
N LEU A 27 34.06 44.86 -12.80
CA LEU A 27 33.31 43.74 -13.32
C LEU A 27 32.10 43.53 -12.41
N GLY A 28 30.94 44.05 -12.81
CA GLY A 28 29.67 43.69 -12.20
C GLY A 28 29.33 42.25 -12.61
N LEU A 29 29.73 41.27 -11.80
CA LEU A 29 29.25 39.90 -11.95
C LEU A 29 27.80 39.87 -11.44
N ALA A 30 26.83 39.96 -12.34
CA ALA A 30 25.45 39.64 -11.99
C ALA A 30 25.37 38.12 -11.79
N LEU A 31 25.60 37.66 -10.55
CA LEU A 31 25.31 36.29 -10.17
C LEU A 31 23.79 36.17 -10.07
N THR A 32 23.15 35.79 -11.18
CA THR A 32 21.76 35.34 -11.11
C THR A 32 21.77 34.07 -10.26
N THR A 33 21.28 34.16 -9.03
CA THR A 33 21.03 32.99 -8.18
C THR A 33 19.89 32.21 -8.82
N THR A 34 20.21 31.35 -9.77
CA THR A 34 19.37 30.18 -10.02
C THR A 34 19.40 29.40 -8.73
N THR A 35 18.32 29.45 -7.96
CA THR A 35 18.11 28.54 -6.83
C THR A 35 18.09 27.13 -7.42
N PHE A 36 19.24 26.46 -7.43
CA PHE A 36 19.24 25.02 -7.43
C PHE A 36 18.53 24.63 -6.13
N SER A 37 17.49 23.80 -6.21
CA SER A 37 16.99 23.12 -5.03
C SER A 37 18.18 22.45 -4.38
N ALA A 38 18.51 22.84 -3.14
CA ALA A 38 19.57 22.18 -2.40
C ALA A 38 19.24 20.67 -2.41
N GLN A 39 20.16 19.86 -2.91
CA GLN A 39 19.98 18.41 -2.92
C GLN A 39 19.85 17.94 -1.48
N ALA A 40 18.85 17.11 -1.18
CA ALA A 40 18.68 16.50 0.13
C ALA A 40 19.98 15.80 0.54
N ALA A 41 20.49 16.08 1.75
CA ALA A 41 21.72 15.48 2.21
C ALA A 41 21.47 14.02 2.62
N GLU A 42 22.44 13.15 2.37
CA GLU A 42 22.34 11.73 2.68
C GLU A 42 22.92 11.42 4.06
N LYS A 43 22.17 10.66 4.87
CA LYS A 43 22.53 10.27 6.23
C LYS A 43 22.44 8.76 6.38
N TYR A 44 23.54 8.13 6.76
CA TYR A 44 23.67 6.68 6.86
C TYR A 44 23.89 6.27 8.31
N TRP A 45 23.06 5.35 8.79
CA TRP A 45 23.25 4.67 10.06
C TRP A 45 24.33 3.59 9.92
N SER A 46 25.30 3.57 10.83
CA SER A 46 26.27 2.46 10.93
C SER A 46 25.66 1.28 11.69
N TYR A 47 26.09 0.05 11.41
CA TYR A 47 25.65 -1.15 12.14
C TYR A 47 26.79 -1.90 12.86
N THR A 48 28.06 -1.53 12.63
CA THR A 48 29.22 -2.28 13.13
C THR A 48 29.82 -1.74 14.43
N ASP A 49 29.53 -0.49 14.82
CA ASP A 49 30.27 0.19 15.91
C ASP A 49 29.42 1.21 16.68
N CYS A 50 28.11 0.94 16.78
CA CYS A 50 27.08 1.88 17.21
C CYS A 50 26.12 1.27 18.22
N GLY A 51 25.59 2.11 19.12
CA GLY A 51 24.43 1.76 19.95
C GLY A 51 23.15 1.69 19.10
N THR A 52 21.99 1.46 19.71
CA THR A 52 20.72 1.28 19.00
C THR A 52 19.81 2.51 19.03
N ASP A 53 20.23 3.60 19.65
CA ASP A 53 19.41 4.82 19.83
C ASP A 53 19.59 5.77 18.64
N TRP A 54 18.54 6.05 17.88
CA TRP A 54 18.54 6.97 16.73
C TRP A 54 19.25 8.31 17.02
N TRP A 55 19.21 8.79 18.27
CA TRP A 55 19.80 10.07 18.68
C TRP A 55 21.27 10.03 19.05
N ASP A 56 21.92 8.86 19.01
CA ASP A 56 23.36 8.79 19.15
C ASP A 56 24.03 9.39 17.89
N TYR A 57 24.54 10.60 18.05
CA TYR A 57 25.21 11.35 16.99
C TYR A 57 26.42 10.60 16.43
N ASN A 58 27.06 9.72 17.21
CA ASN A 58 28.20 8.92 16.75
C ASN A 58 27.78 7.70 15.93
N CYS A 59 26.49 7.53 15.61
CA CYS A 59 26.00 6.41 14.81
C CYS A 59 25.68 6.80 13.36
N TRP A 60 25.84 8.08 13.01
CA TRP A 60 25.52 8.61 11.69
C TRP A 60 26.75 9.04 10.90
N SER A 61 26.72 8.80 9.59
CA SER A 61 27.70 9.26 8.61
C SER A 61 27.03 9.97 7.43
N ALA A 62 27.69 10.98 6.86
CA ALA A 62 27.23 11.65 5.64
C ALA A 62 27.48 10.85 4.35
N THR A 63 28.19 9.73 4.45
CA THR A 63 28.49 8.82 3.33
C THR A 63 28.42 7.37 3.78
N PHE A 64 28.06 6.47 2.88
CA PHE A 64 27.97 5.05 3.18
C PHE A 64 29.32 4.48 3.66
N GLY A 65 29.35 3.88 4.86
CA GLY A 65 30.58 3.38 5.48
C GLY A 65 31.61 4.45 5.85
N GLY A 66 31.20 5.73 5.84
CA GLY A 66 32.05 6.87 6.16
C GLY A 66 32.30 7.07 7.67
N PRO A 67 33.03 8.14 8.03
CA PRO A 67 33.41 8.40 9.42
C PRO A 67 32.19 8.73 10.30
N LEU A 68 32.25 8.24 11.54
CA LEU A 68 31.28 8.50 12.59
C LEU A 68 31.78 9.64 13.49
N ASP A 69 31.65 10.87 13.00
CA ASP A 69 32.23 12.06 13.64
C ASP A 69 31.22 12.96 14.38
N GLY A 70 29.97 12.51 14.50
CA GLY A 70 28.93 13.24 15.22
C GLY A 70 28.24 14.34 14.42
N THR A 71 28.64 14.59 13.16
CA THR A 71 28.15 15.74 12.39
C THR A 71 26.99 15.40 11.45
N ALA A 72 26.64 14.12 11.32
CA ALA A 72 25.69 13.62 10.33
C ALA A 72 24.34 13.20 10.92
N GLN A 73 23.94 13.74 12.07
CA GLN A 73 22.60 13.49 12.60
C GLN A 73 21.51 13.94 11.59
N PRO A 74 20.46 13.14 11.35
CA PRO A 74 19.38 13.51 10.44
C PRO A 74 18.62 14.74 10.89
N VAL A 75 18.34 15.63 9.94
CA VAL A 75 17.48 16.80 10.11
C VAL A 75 16.40 16.84 9.04
N ALA A 76 15.47 17.80 9.16
CA ALA A 76 14.40 17.99 8.18
C ALA A 76 14.97 18.20 6.76
N GLY A 77 14.41 17.48 5.80
CA GLY A 77 14.81 17.51 4.40
C GLY A 77 15.92 16.52 3.99
N ASP A 78 16.45 15.73 4.93
CA ASP A 78 17.49 14.74 4.63
C ASP A 78 16.93 13.44 4.04
N ASN A 79 17.77 12.72 3.28
CA ASN A 79 17.58 11.31 2.94
C ASN A 79 18.26 10.45 4.00
N VAL A 80 17.49 9.57 4.63
CA VAL A 80 17.98 8.75 5.74
C VAL A 80 17.99 7.28 5.36
N TYR A 81 19.10 6.61 5.65
CA TYR A 81 19.34 5.21 5.34
C TYR A 81 19.69 4.45 6.62
N LEU A 82 18.78 3.59 7.05
CA LEU A 82 19.04 2.53 8.02
C LEU A 82 19.52 1.30 7.26
N TYR A 83 20.78 0.93 7.46
CA TYR A 83 21.42 -0.11 6.67
C TYR A 83 22.12 -1.17 7.52
N ASN A 84 22.01 -2.43 7.10
CA ASN A 84 22.70 -3.57 7.71
C ASN A 84 23.26 -4.53 6.64
N ALA A 85 24.57 -4.75 6.58
CA ALA A 85 25.16 -5.75 5.67
C ALA A 85 25.62 -7.04 6.37
N SER A 86 25.26 -7.22 7.65
CA SER A 86 25.58 -8.43 8.41
C SER A 86 24.50 -9.51 8.31
N ASP A 87 24.85 -10.71 8.78
CA ASP A 87 23.92 -11.85 8.90
C ASP A 87 23.14 -11.84 10.23
N VAL A 88 23.18 -10.73 10.97
CA VAL A 88 22.56 -10.57 12.30
C VAL A 88 21.48 -9.51 12.22
N ASP A 89 20.35 -9.74 12.87
CA ASP A 89 19.29 -8.73 12.99
C ASP A 89 19.76 -7.52 13.80
N TYR A 90 19.39 -6.33 13.34
CA TYR A 90 19.77 -5.08 13.97
C TYR A 90 18.57 -4.15 14.11
N SER A 91 18.41 -3.54 15.28
CA SER A 91 17.29 -2.64 15.57
C SER A 91 17.77 -1.25 15.96
N VAL A 92 17.13 -0.23 15.37
CA VAL A 92 17.26 1.18 15.76
C VAL A 92 15.97 1.61 16.42
N TYR A 93 16.08 2.19 17.61
CA TYR A 93 14.94 2.68 18.36
C TYR A 93 14.77 4.17 18.15
N TYR A 94 13.55 4.58 17.82
CA TYR A 94 13.20 5.95 17.52
C TYR A 94 12.19 6.50 18.53
N TRP A 95 12.45 7.74 18.95
CA TRP A 95 11.54 8.61 19.69
C TRP A 95 11.92 10.07 19.49
N ASN A 96 11.06 10.95 19.03
CA ASN A 96 11.45 12.30 18.65
C ASN A 96 11.17 13.36 19.71
N THR A 97 12.15 13.60 20.59
CA THR A 97 12.09 14.71 21.56
C THR A 97 12.78 15.98 21.08
N ALA A 98 13.69 15.87 20.10
CA ALA A 98 14.56 16.97 19.68
C ALA A 98 13.98 17.82 18.53
N TYR A 99 13.30 17.20 17.57
CA TYR A 99 12.78 17.86 16.36
C TYR A 99 11.38 17.37 15.99
N PRO A 100 10.36 17.58 16.84
CA PRO A 100 9.04 16.97 16.69
C PRO A 100 8.27 17.34 15.41
N SER A 101 8.75 18.33 14.65
CA SER A 101 8.17 18.77 13.37
C SER A 101 9.09 18.52 12.17
N ALA A 102 10.15 17.74 12.32
CA ALA A 102 11.04 17.42 11.22
C ALA A 102 10.35 16.45 10.25
N VAL A 103 10.39 16.80 8.96
CA VAL A 103 9.96 15.94 7.86
C VAL A 103 11.20 15.51 7.10
N LEU A 104 11.49 14.21 7.05
CA LEU A 104 12.58 13.67 6.25
C LEU A 104 12.19 13.68 4.77
N ASN A 105 13.15 13.91 3.88
CA ASN A 105 12.90 13.79 2.44
C ASN A 105 12.68 12.32 2.04
N SER A 106 13.45 11.39 2.62
CA SER A 106 13.16 9.96 2.50
C SER A 106 13.72 9.16 3.66
N LEU A 107 13.15 7.98 3.88
CA LEU A 107 13.67 6.97 4.80
C LEU A 107 13.78 5.63 4.06
N THR A 108 14.95 4.99 4.12
CA THR A 108 15.16 3.63 3.61
C THR A 108 15.63 2.73 4.74
N ILE A 109 14.98 1.59 4.94
CA ILE A 109 15.31 0.60 5.96
C ILE A 109 15.60 -0.71 5.25
N ASN A 110 16.86 -1.11 5.20
CA ASN A 110 17.28 -2.21 4.34
C ASN A 110 18.54 -2.93 4.85
N ALA A 111 18.44 -4.25 4.98
CA ALA A 111 19.58 -5.13 5.19
C ALA A 111 19.92 -5.89 3.92
N THR A 112 21.19 -5.90 3.51
CA THR A 112 21.66 -6.67 2.35
C THR A 112 22.34 -7.99 2.75
N GLY A 113 22.67 -8.16 4.03
CA GLY A 113 23.13 -9.44 4.57
C GLY A 113 21.94 -10.36 4.88
N ALA A 114 22.19 -11.51 5.53
CA ALA A 114 21.11 -12.43 5.89
C ALA A 114 20.25 -11.95 7.07
N GLY A 115 20.70 -10.94 7.82
CA GLY A 115 19.93 -10.34 8.91
C GLY A 115 18.89 -9.32 8.42
N THR A 116 18.11 -8.80 9.37
CA THR A 116 17.09 -7.77 9.15
C THR A 116 17.53 -6.42 9.72
N MET A 117 17.17 -5.32 9.06
CA MET A 117 17.28 -3.98 9.64
C MET A 117 15.90 -3.52 10.12
N THR A 118 15.76 -3.23 11.41
CA THR A 118 14.49 -2.90 12.04
C THR A 118 14.50 -1.49 12.59
N LEU A 119 13.46 -0.70 12.32
CA LEU A 119 13.14 0.53 13.04
C LEU A 119 12.04 0.25 14.06
N SER A 120 12.32 0.52 15.34
CA SER A 120 11.33 0.39 16.41
C SER A 120 10.86 1.77 16.86
N GLN A 121 9.59 2.08 16.60
CA GLN A 121 8.95 3.33 17.04
C GLN A 121 7.92 3.02 18.13
N THR A 122 8.13 3.60 19.31
CA THR A 122 7.26 3.34 20.49
C THR A 122 6.45 4.57 20.92
N LYS A 123 6.79 5.75 20.40
CA LYS A 123 6.20 7.05 20.75
C LYS A 123 6.61 8.12 19.72
N ASP A 124 6.04 9.31 19.89
CA ASP A 124 6.34 10.53 19.12
C ASP A 124 6.10 10.41 17.61
N ASN A 125 6.43 11.46 16.86
CA ASN A 125 6.15 11.57 15.44
C ASN A 125 7.39 11.26 14.58
N LEU A 126 7.20 10.52 13.50
CA LEU A 126 8.14 10.35 12.41
C LEU A 126 7.44 10.70 11.10
N ASP A 127 7.83 11.80 10.49
CA ASP A 127 7.23 12.26 9.23
C ASP A 127 8.27 12.17 8.10
N THR A 128 7.88 11.58 6.97
CA THR A 128 8.71 11.42 5.78
C THR A 128 7.92 11.80 4.51
N LEU A 129 8.61 12.21 3.45
CA LEU A 129 7.95 12.36 2.14
C LEU A 129 7.82 11.02 1.41
N GLY A 130 8.76 10.10 1.58
CA GLY A 130 8.69 8.75 1.03
C GLY A 130 9.50 7.77 1.86
N GLU A 131 9.05 6.53 1.91
CA GLU A 131 9.68 5.49 2.72
C GLU A 131 9.76 4.15 1.97
N ILE A 132 10.90 3.48 2.11
CA ILE A 132 11.14 2.14 1.58
C ILE A 132 11.61 1.24 2.72
N VAL A 133 10.91 0.13 2.92
CA VAL A 133 11.24 -0.93 3.87
C VAL A 133 11.50 -2.21 3.10
N GLY A 134 12.72 -2.72 3.18
CA GLY A 134 13.18 -3.86 2.39
C GLY A 134 13.32 -3.52 0.90
N ASP A 135 14.38 -2.77 0.56
CA ASP A 135 14.63 -2.32 -0.81
C ASP A 135 15.11 -3.48 -1.69
N THR A 136 16.35 -3.93 -1.45
CA THR A 136 16.98 -5.08 -2.13
C THR A 136 17.20 -6.28 -1.21
N GLY A 137 17.00 -6.10 0.09
CA GLY A 137 16.98 -7.18 1.07
C GLY A 137 15.97 -6.91 2.18
N SER A 138 16.30 -7.22 3.43
CA SER A 138 15.32 -7.29 4.52
C SER A 138 15.20 -5.99 5.32
N GLY A 139 14.01 -5.43 5.42
CA GLY A 139 13.72 -4.28 6.28
C GLY A 139 12.45 -4.51 7.10
N ALA A 140 12.41 -3.94 8.30
CA ALA A 140 11.26 -4.02 9.17
C ALA A 140 10.98 -2.69 9.90
N VAL A 141 9.70 -2.42 10.18
CA VAL A 141 9.26 -1.39 11.12
C VAL A 141 8.34 -2.02 12.15
N ASP A 142 8.66 -1.82 13.43
CA ASP A 142 7.83 -2.19 14.57
C ASP A 142 7.31 -0.93 15.24
N GLN A 143 6.09 -0.54 14.90
CA GLN A 143 5.42 0.62 15.46
C GLN A 143 4.42 0.19 16.54
N THR A 144 4.75 0.49 17.80
CA THR A 144 3.93 0.15 18.98
C THR A 144 3.32 1.38 19.65
N GLY A 145 3.68 2.58 19.19
CA GLY A 145 3.06 3.84 19.60
C GLY A 145 3.56 5.01 18.74
N GLY A 146 3.06 6.21 19.02
CA GLY A 146 3.38 7.40 18.23
C GLY A 146 2.66 7.44 16.87
N THR A 147 2.97 8.47 16.09
CA THR A 147 2.44 8.68 14.73
C THR A 147 3.57 8.53 13.71
N HIS A 148 3.34 7.78 12.64
CA HIS A 148 4.24 7.70 11.49
C HIS A 148 3.47 8.21 10.26
N SER A 149 3.97 9.25 9.58
CA SER A 149 3.33 9.83 8.41
C SER A 149 4.25 9.80 7.19
N VAL A 150 3.83 9.13 6.12
CA VAL A 150 4.57 9.03 4.84
C VAL A 150 3.80 9.74 3.74
N THR A 151 4.19 10.97 3.43
CA THR A 151 3.36 11.89 2.61
C THR A 151 3.01 11.34 1.23
N ASN A 152 3.99 10.78 0.50
CA ASN A 152 3.78 10.33 -0.88
C ASN A 152 3.58 8.83 -0.98
N SER A 153 4.61 8.04 -0.67
CA SER A 153 4.53 6.58 -0.84
C SER A 153 5.34 5.84 0.20
N LEU A 154 4.72 4.82 0.79
CA LEU A 154 5.35 3.81 1.63
C LEU A 154 5.44 2.50 0.82
N VAL A 155 6.65 1.95 0.69
CA VAL A 155 6.90 0.73 -0.08
C VAL A 155 7.49 -0.35 0.82
N LEU A 156 6.83 -1.50 0.90
CA LEU A 156 7.30 -2.70 1.60
C LEU A 156 7.69 -3.76 0.56
N GLY A 157 8.97 -4.17 0.52
CA GLY A 157 9.46 -5.13 -0.48
C GLY A 157 9.55 -4.52 -1.87
N ASN A 158 10.49 -3.60 -2.06
CA ASN A 158 10.56 -2.77 -3.26
C ASN A 158 10.95 -3.57 -4.52
N THR A 159 12.11 -4.21 -4.49
CA THR A 159 12.66 -4.97 -5.63
C THR A 159 12.40 -6.47 -5.47
N ALA A 160 12.66 -7.28 -6.51
CA ALA A 160 12.37 -8.72 -6.51
C ALA A 160 13.04 -9.52 -5.38
N SER A 161 14.17 -9.05 -4.85
CA SER A 161 14.83 -9.66 -3.67
C SER A 161 14.53 -8.94 -2.36
N GLY A 162 13.82 -7.80 -2.41
CA GLY A 162 13.43 -7.03 -1.26
C GLY A 162 12.35 -7.73 -0.43
N SER A 163 12.52 -7.69 0.88
CA SER A 163 11.55 -8.19 1.86
C SER A 163 11.28 -7.11 2.90
N GLY A 164 10.11 -6.48 2.84
CA GLY A 164 9.70 -5.43 3.77
C GLY A 164 8.59 -5.87 4.70
N SER A 165 8.69 -5.58 5.99
CA SER A 165 7.59 -5.77 6.94
C SER A 165 7.29 -4.50 7.74
N PHE A 166 6.01 -4.21 7.94
CA PHE A 166 5.56 -3.12 8.82
C PHE A 166 4.50 -3.65 9.78
N THR A 167 4.75 -3.51 11.08
CA THR A 167 3.79 -3.86 12.14
C THR A 167 3.29 -2.58 12.81
N VAL A 168 1.97 -2.38 12.85
CA VAL A 168 1.30 -1.29 13.54
C VAL A 168 0.44 -1.89 14.66
N SER A 169 0.81 -1.63 15.90
CA SER A 169 0.23 -2.29 17.08
C SER A 169 -0.13 -1.29 18.18
N ASN A 170 -0.87 -1.77 19.18
CA ASN A 170 -1.30 -0.98 20.35
C ASN A 170 -2.00 0.32 19.92
N THR A 171 -1.50 1.49 20.35
CA THR A 171 -2.08 2.80 20.01
C THR A 171 -1.32 3.50 18.89
N ALA A 172 -0.54 2.78 18.09
CA ALA A 172 0.21 3.35 16.98
C ALA A 172 -0.72 3.79 15.84
N THR A 173 -0.37 4.90 15.20
CA THR A 173 -1.05 5.41 14.00
C THR A 173 -0.05 5.54 12.85
N LEU A 174 -0.40 4.95 11.70
CA LEU A 174 0.35 5.08 10.45
C LEU A 174 -0.54 5.79 9.42
N SER A 175 0.02 6.81 8.76
CA SER A 175 -0.62 7.44 7.61
C SER A 175 0.29 7.42 6.39
N SER A 176 -0.25 7.20 5.18
CA SER A 176 0.52 7.35 3.96
C SER A 176 -0.30 7.86 2.76
N GLY A 177 0.38 8.36 1.72
CA GLY A 177 -0.25 8.62 0.43
C GLY A 177 -0.67 7.29 -0.24
N THR A 178 0.22 6.71 -1.03
CA THR A 178 0.04 5.35 -1.56
C THR A 178 0.86 4.34 -0.77
N LEU A 179 0.24 3.24 -0.35
CA LEU A 179 0.90 2.13 0.30
C LEU A 179 1.08 0.96 -0.70
N TYR A 180 2.34 0.56 -0.92
CA TYR A 180 2.67 -0.63 -1.70
C TYR A 180 3.16 -1.73 -0.76
N VAL A 181 2.42 -2.84 -0.69
CA VAL A 181 2.81 -4.03 0.05
C VAL A 181 3.18 -5.11 -0.96
N GLY A 182 4.48 -5.40 -1.09
CA GLY A 182 5.02 -6.27 -2.11
C GLY A 182 4.95 -5.59 -3.47
N ASN A 183 5.85 -4.64 -3.71
CA ASN A 183 5.94 -3.92 -4.99
C ASN A 183 6.39 -4.91 -6.08
N SER A 184 7.70 -5.19 -6.14
CA SER A 184 8.27 -6.31 -6.91
C SER A 184 8.70 -7.48 -6.04
N GLY A 185 8.90 -7.25 -4.73
CA GLY A 185 9.37 -8.23 -3.76
C GLY A 185 8.29 -8.72 -2.82
N ALA A 186 8.69 -9.20 -1.65
CA ALA A 186 7.78 -9.61 -0.59
C ALA A 186 7.51 -8.44 0.36
N GLY A 187 6.23 -8.09 0.54
CA GLY A 187 5.80 -7.12 1.54
C GLY A 187 4.81 -7.71 2.53
N THR A 188 4.93 -7.33 3.79
CA THR A 188 4.02 -7.71 4.87
C THR A 188 3.56 -6.49 5.65
N LEU A 189 2.26 -6.32 5.81
CA LEU A 189 1.65 -5.34 6.73
C LEU A 189 0.85 -6.08 7.80
N ASN A 190 1.16 -5.84 9.07
CA ASN A 190 0.38 -6.36 10.19
C ASN A 190 -0.20 -5.19 10.99
N ILE A 191 -1.50 -5.23 11.23
CA ILE A 191 -2.23 -4.26 12.04
C ILE A 191 -2.92 -5.03 13.16
N ASP A 192 -2.47 -4.81 14.40
CA ASP A 192 -3.02 -5.50 15.57
C ASP A 192 -3.16 -4.57 16.78
N GLY A 193 -3.69 -5.10 17.88
CA GLY A 193 -3.64 -4.42 19.18
C GLY A 193 -4.33 -3.05 19.26
N SER A 194 -5.27 -2.70 18.36
CA SER A 194 -5.86 -1.36 18.17
C SER A 194 -5.05 -0.38 17.31
N GLY A 195 -4.04 -0.87 16.59
CA GLY A 195 -3.28 -0.09 15.62
C GLY A 195 -4.19 0.46 14.51
N MET A 196 -3.87 1.66 14.02
CA MET A 196 -4.68 2.34 13.01
C MET A 196 -3.82 2.73 11.81
N VAL A 197 -4.22 2.28 10.62
CA VAL A 197 -3.58 2.66 9.36
C VAL A 197 -4.57 3.45 8.52
N THR A 198 -4.14 4.58 7.98
CA THR A 198 -4.92 5.38 7.01
C THR A 198 -4.08 5.69 5.80
N ASN A 199 -4.61 5.52 4.60
CA ASN A 199 -3.90 5.94 3.39
C ASN A 199 -4.87 6.41 2.30
N VAL A 200 -4.32 7.00 1.24
CA VAL A 200 -5.11 7.31 0.04
C VAL A 200 -5.43 6.01 -0.68
N ASP A 201 -4.42 5.41 -1.31
CA ASP A 201 -4.57 4.16 -2.07
C ASP A 201 -3.64 3.07 -1.54
N SER A 202 -4.03 1.81 -1.68
CA SER A 202 -3.21 0.65 -1.33
C SER A 202 -3.14 -0.38 -2.44
N VAL A 203 -1.95 -0.96 -2.60
CA VAL A 203 -1.70 -2.01 -3.59
C VAL A 203 -0.92 -3.15 -2.95
N LEU A 204 -1.50 -4.35 -2.93
CA LEU A 204 -0.87 -5.60 -2.52
C LEU A 204 -0.47 -6.41 -3.76
N GLY A 205 0.80 -6.78 -3.90
CA GLY A 205 1.30 -7.47 -5.09
C GLY A 205 1.21 -6.58 -6.33
N ALA A 206 1.96 -5.48 -6.34
CA ALA A 206 1.78 -4.37 -7.28
C ALA A 206 2.16 -4.74 -8.72
N ILE A 207 3.36 -5.30 -8.91
CA ILE A 207 3.86 -5.71 -10.22
C ILE A 207 4.04 -7.23 -10.29
N ALA A 208 4.28 -7.75 -11.51
CA ALA A 208 4.49 -9.18 -11.72
C ALA A 208 5.64 -9.72 -10.86
N GLY A 209 5.39 -10.79 -10.10
CA GLY A 209 6.34 -11.36 -9.14
C GLY A 209 6.26 -10.74 -7.73
N GLY A 210 5.63 -9.58 -7.56
CA GLY A 210 5.38 -8.98 -6.25
C GLY A 210 4.40 -9.80 -5.42
N VAL A 211 4.70 -9.95 -4.13
CA VAL A 211 3.88 -10.71 -3.17
C VAL A 211 3.56 -9.82 -1.98
N GLY A 212 2.30 -9.39 -1.88
CA GLY A 212 1.81 -8.55 -0.79
C GLY A 212 0.91 -9.30 0.17
N ASN A 213 1.20 -9.24 1.47
CA ASN A 213 0.36 -9.83 2.51
C ASN A 213 -0.02 -8.74 3.53
N ALA A 214 -1.31 -8.58 3.81
CA ALA A 214 -1.77 -7.73 4.89
C ALA A 214 -2.69 -8.50 5.84
N THR A 215 -2.51 -8.30 7.15
CA THR A 215 -3.37 -8.84 8.19
C THR A 215 -3.86 -7.71 9.08
N VAL A 216 -5.18 -7.60 9.24
CA VAL A 216 -5.84 -6.68 10.17
C VAL A 216 -6.57 -7.52 11.21
N SER A 217 -6.10 -7.50 12.45
CA SER A 217 -6.61 -8.41 13.47
C SER A 217 -6.74 -7.79 14.85
N GLY A 218 -7.68 -8.29 15.65
CA GLY A 218 -7.92 -7.80 17.00
C GLY A 218 -8.90 -6.63 17.04
N SER A 219 -9.70 -6.59 18.10
CA SER A 219 -10.69 -5.54 18.33
C SER A 219 -10.03 -4.16 18.37
N GLY A 220 -10.57 -3.22 17.59
CA GLY A 220 -10.09 -1.84 17.50
C GLY A 220 -9.02 -1.60 16.44
N SER A 221 -8.41 -2.67 15.90
CA SER A 221 -7.45 -2.56 14.81
C SER A 221 -8.16 -2.18 13.52
N SER A 222 -7.66 -1.17 12.82
CA SER A 222 -8.34 -0.62 11.65
C SER A 222 -7.40 -0.23 10.51
N TRP A 223 -7.89 -0.42 9.28
CA TRP A 223 -7.24 0.04 8.07
C TRP A 223 -8.23 0.78 7.18
N THR A 224 -8.02 2.07 6.98
CA THR A 224 -8.87 2.94 6.15
C THR A 224 -8.14 3.37 4.89
N ASN A 225 -8.66 2.98 3.74
CA ASN A 225 -8.25 3.49 2.43
C ASN A 225 -9.28 4.55 2.02
N THR A 226 -8.85 5.80 1.82
CA THR A 226 -9.77 6.86 1.38
C THR A 226 -10.03 6.83 -0.12
N GLY A 227 -9.19 6.11 -0.87
CA GLY A 227 -9.32 5.72 -2.27
C GLY A 227 -9.36 4.19 -2.40
N ASP A 228 -8.62 3.67 -3.38
CA ASP A 228 -8.75 2.28 -3.82
C ASP A 228 -7.90 1.32 -2.96
N LEU A 229 -8.43 0.13 -2.71
CA LEU A 229 -7.71 -1.03 -2.17
C LEU A 229 -7.61 -2.12 -3.24
N VAL A 230 -6.41 -2.31 -3.79
CA VAL A 230 -6.14 -3.31 -4.82
C VAL A 230 -5.33 -4.47 -4.23
N VAL A 231 -5.92 -5.66 -4.21
CA VAL A 231 -5.29 -6.90 -3.76
C VAL A 231 -4.98 -7.78 -4.95
N GLY A 232 -3.70 -7.97 -5.25
CA GLY A 232 -3.24 -8.64 -6.46
C GLY A 232 -3.44 -7.75 -7.69
N ALA A 233 -2.66 -6.68 -7.81
CA ALA A 233 -2.75 -5.79 -8.98
C ALA A 233 -2.20 -6.47 -10.24
N SER A 234 -0.90 -6.80 -10.24
CA SER A 234 -0.26 -7.61 -11.29
C SER A 234 0.52 -8.81 -10.73
N GLY A 235 0.72 -8.85 -9.40
CA GLY A 235 1.31 -9.96 -8.68
C GLY A 235 0.29 -10.73 -7.85
N THR A 236 0.72 -11.21 -6.68
CA THR A 236 -0.12 -11.93 -5.72
C THR A 236 -0.37 -11.05 -4.49
N GLY A 237 -1.64 -10.80 -4.17
CA GLY A 237 -2.05 -10.09 -2.97
C GLY A 237 -2.92 -10.95 -2.06
N VAL A 238 -2.70 -10.84 -0.75
CA VAL A 238 -3.51 -11.50 0.28
C VAL A 238 -3.88 -10.51 1.37
N LEU A 239 -5.18 -10.36 1.64
CA LEU A 239 -5.73 -9.60 2.76
C LEU A 239 -6.45 -10.56 3.72
N ASN A 240 -6.08 -10.53 4.99
CA ASN A 240 -6.78 -11.24 6.05
C ASN A 240 -7.36 -10.23 7.05
N VAL A 241 -8.66 -10.28 7.28
CA VAL A 241 -9.36 -9.48 8.28
C VAL A 241 -9.97 -10.42 9.30
N ALA A 242 -9.46 -10.40 10.52
CA ALA A 242 -9.77 -11.43 11.52
C ALA A 242 -9.99 -10.85 12.92
N SER A 243 -10.64 -11.63 13.79
CA SER A 243 -10.70 -11.36 15.23
C SER A 243 -11.17 -9.94 15.60
N GLY A 244 -12.11 -9.35 14.86
CA GLY A 244 -12.64 -8.01 15.13
C GLY A 244 -11.91 -6.86 14.41
N GLY A 245 -10.99 -7.17 13.49
CA GLY A 245 -10.34 -6.17 12.64
C GLY A 245 -11.31 -5.53 11.64
N VAL A 246 -11.08 -4.27 11.29
CA VAL A 246 -11.96 -3.50 10.39
C VAL A 246 -11.16 -2.91 9.23
N VAL A 247 -11.62 -3.16 8.00
CA VAL A 247 -11.08 -2.55 6.79
C VAL A 247 -12.15 -1.76 6.07
N THR A 248 -11.83 -0.54 5.64
CA THR A 248 -12.69 0.28 4.79
C THR A 248 -11.93 0.80 3.58
N ASP A 249 -12.65 0.96 2.47
CA ASP A 249 -12.11 1.49 1.22
C ASP A 249 -13.17 2.29 0.42
N ALA A 250 -12.71 3.11 -0.54
CA ALA A 250 -13.61 3.71 -1.51
C ALA A 250 -14.04 2.69 -2.58
N ALA A 251 -13.09 1.93 -3.11
CA ALA A 251 -13.36 0.79 -3.97
C ALA A 251 -12.33 -0.32 -3.77
N GLY A 252 -12.80 -1.57 -3.82
CA GLY A 252 -12.01 -2.78 -3.62
C GLY A 252 -11.86 -3.56 -4.92
N VAL A 253 -10.65 -4.04 -5.21
CA VAL A 253 -10.37 -4.92 -6.35
C VAL A 253 -9.50 -6.09 -5.93
N LEU A 254 -9.97 -7.33 -6.16
CA LEU A 254 -9.22 -8.56 -5.95
C LEU A 254 -8.87 -9.17 -7.32
N GLY A 255 -7.59 -9.29 -7.67
CA GLY A 255 -7.14 -9.81 -8.96
C GLY A 255 -7.44 -8.85 -10.12
N ALA A 256 -6.68 -7.75 -10.20
CA ALA A 256 -6.95 -6.64 -11.11
C ALA A 256 -6.58 -6.97 -12.57
N ASN A 257 -5.32 -7.31 -12.83
CA ASN A 257 -4.78 -7.53 -14.18
C ASN A 257 -4.67 -9.02 -14.53
N THR A 258 -4.58 -9.31 -15.83
CA THR A 258 -4.35 -10.68 -16.32
C THR A 258 -3.12 -11.30 -15.68
N GLY A 259 -3.26 -12.53 -15.18
CA GLY A 259 -2.19 -13.25 -14.49
C GLY A 259 -2.00 -12.90 -13.02
N SER A 260 -2.67 -11.87 -12.49
CA SER A 260 -2.65 -11.56 -11.06
C SER A 260 -3.59 -12.44 -10.27
N THR A 261 -3.31 -12.59 -8.97
CA THR A 261 -4.19 -13.27 -8.02
C THR A 261 -4.40 -12.41 -6.78
N GLY A 262 -5.64 -12.13 -6.45
CA GLY A 262 -6.02 -11.43 -5.22
C GLY A 262 -6.91 -12.28 -4.34
N THR A 263 -6.60 -12.36 -3.06
CA THR A 263 -7.42 -13.07 -2.07
C THR A 263 -7.73 -12.18 -0.89
N ALA A 264 -9.00 -12.06 -0.53
CA ALA A 264 -9.44 -11.47 0.73
C ALA A 264 -10.21 -12.50 1.57
N THR A 265 -9.85 -12.62 2.83
CA THR A 265 -10.56 -13.45 3.81
C THR A 265 -11.03 -12.57 4.96
N VAL A 266 -12.33 -12.59 5.25
CA VAL A 266 -12.95 -11.86 6.37
C VAL A 266 -13.57 -12.89 7.30
N SER A 267 -12.92 -13.14 8.43
CA SER A 267 -13.27 -14.24 9.33
C SER A 267 -13.44 -13.83 10.78
N GLY A 268 -14.40 -14.45 11.45
CA GLY A 268 -14.65 -14.20 12.87
C GLY A 268 -15.61 -13.04 13.12
N SER A 269 -16.37 -13.15 14.22
CA SER A 269 -17.32 -12.13 14.66
C SER A 269 -16.65 -10.76 14.86
N GLY A 270 -17.30 -9.71 14.34
CA GLY A 270 -16.83 -8.33 14.40
C GLY A 270 -15.80 -7.96 13.33
N SER A 271 -15.25 -8.93 12.59
CA SER A 271 -14.37 -8.65 11.47
C SER A 271 -15.17 -8.11 10.29
N SER A 272 -14.70 -7.04 9.65
CA SER A 272 -15.41 -6.46 8.51
C SER A 272 -14.54 -5.85 7.42
N LEU A 273 -15.02 -5.95 6.18
CA LEU A 273 -14.52 -5.22 5.01
C LEU A 273 -15.70 -4.43 4.40
N ALA A 274 -15.59 -3.11 4.36
CA ALA A 274 -16.64 -2.24 3.83
C ALA A 274 -16.10 -1.31 2.73
N SER A 275 -16.49 -1.59 1.49
CA SER A 275 -16.20 -0.73 0.34
C SER A 275 -17.35 0.25 0.13
N SER A 276 -17.11 1.56 0.27
CA SER A 276 -18.21 2.54 0.08
C SER A 276 -18.74 2.58 -1.36
N GLY A 277 -17.94 2.17 -2.33
CA GLY A 277 -18.26 2.04 -3.74
C GLY A 277 -18.25 0.59 -4.22
N ASN A 278 -17.47 0.31 -5.26
CA ASN A 278 -17.49 -0.98 -5.94
C ASN A 278 -16.57 -2.00 -5.25
N LEU A 279 -17.00 -3.24 -5.16
CA LEU A 279 -16.16 -4.40 -4.85
C LEU A 279 -16.08 -5.31 -6.08
N THR A 280 -14.89 -5.45 -6.66
CA THR A 280 -14.64 -6.30 -7.83
C THR A 280 -13.77 -7.49 -7.44
N VAL A 281 -14.27 -8.69 -7.69
CA VAL A 281 -13.56 -9.95 -7.46
C VAL A 281 -13.27 -10.58 -8.83
N GLY A 282 -12.00 -10.62 -9.22
CA GLY A 282 -11.56 -11.05 -10.55
C GLY A 282 -11.94 -10.03 -11.62
N ALA A 283 -11.16 -8.94 -11.75
CA ALA A 283 -11.40 -7.94 -12.78
C ALA A 283 -10.99 -8.47 -14.16
N SER A 284 -9.68 -8.54 -14.43
CA SER A 284 -9.07 -9.30 -15.55
C SER A 284 -8.18 -10.45 -15.05
N GLY A 285 -7.90 -10.50 -13.75
CA GLY A 285 -7.16 -11.57 -13.08
C GLY A 285 -8.08 -12.53 -12.34
N THR A 286 -7.50 -13.25 -11.37
CA THR A 286 -8.23 -14.18 -10.51
C THR A 286 -8.44 -13.57 -9.12
N GLY A 287 -9.69 -13.47 -8.69
CA GLY A 287 -10.06 -12.95 -7.37
C GLY A 287 -10.77 -13.98 -6.51
N TYR A 288 -10.45 -13.99 -5.21
CA TYR A 288 -11.10 -14.82 -4.20
C TYR A 288 -11.57 -13.99 -3.01
N LEU A 289 -12.85 -14.09 -2.67
CA LEU A 289 -13.42 -13.50 -1.46
C LEU A 289 -13.98 -14.61 -0.56
N ASN A 290 -13.42 -14.77 0.62
CA ASN A 290 -13.89 -15.74 1.61
C ASN A 290 -14.46 -15.01 2.82
N ILE A 291 -15.68 -15.34 3.21
CA ILE A 291 -16.35 -14.75 4.36
C ILE A 291 -16.81 -15.88 5.26
N ASP A 292 -16.25 -15.96 6.47
CA ASP A 292 -16.53 -17.06 7.40
C ASP A 292 -16.59 -16.65 8.87
N GLY A 293 -17.03 -17.57 9.73
CA GLY A 293 -16.95 -17.42 11.18
C GLY A 293 -17.68 -16.20 11.77
N GLY A 294 -18.66 -15.62 11.06
CA GLY A 294 -19.34 -14.39 11.47
C GLY A 294 -18.74 -13.10 10.92
N GLY A 295 -17.83 -13.18 9.94
CA GLY A 295 -17.30 -12.03 9.22
C GLY A 295 -18.37 -11.33 8.36
N ALA A 296 -18.18 -10.03 8.12
CA ALA A 296 -19.13 -9.23 7.35
C ALA A 296 -18.45 -8.45 6.23
N VAL A 297 -19.01 -8.52 5.01
CA VAL A 297 -18.59 -7.70 3.88
C VAL A 297 -19.75 -6.84 3.40
N SER A 298 -19.46 -5.58 3.07
CA SER A 298 -20.46 -4.71 2.44
C SER A 298 -19.87 -3.86 1.33
N ASN A 299 -20.70 -3.55 0.34
CA ASN A 299 -20.33 -2.68 -0.76
C ASN A 299 -21.55 -1.97 -1.37
N ALA A 300 -21.33 -0.99 -2.27
CA ALA A 300 -22.40 -0.45 -3.11
C ALA A 300 -22.72 -1.38 -4.28
N HIS A 301 -21.73 -1.69 -5.11
CA HIS A 301 -21.90 -2.60 -6.26
C HIS A 301 -20.85 -3.71 -6.27
N ALA A 302 -21.25 -4.93 -6.55
CA ALA A 302 -20.38 -6.09 -6.57
C ALA A 302 -20.30 -6.75 -7.95
N ASN A 303 -19.09 -7.11 -8.37
CA ASN A 303 -18.84 -7.86 -9.60
C ASN A 303 -17.92 -9.05 -9.33
N LEU A 304 -18.31 -10.25 -9.74
CA LEU A 304 -17.44 -11.42 -9.82
C LEU A 304 -17.17 -11.74 -11.29
N GLY A 305 -15.92 -11.68 -11.74
CA GLY A 305 -15.57 -11.87 -13.16
C GLY A 305 -16.04 -10.70 -14.03
N LEU A 306 -15.44 -9.53 -13.85
CA LEU A 306 -15.88 -8.27 -14.49
C LEU A 306 -15.64 -8.26 -16.01
N TYR A 307 -14.38 -8.46 -16.41
CA TYR A 307 -13.94 -8.40 -17.81
C TYR A 307 -13.77 -9.79 -18.42
N SER A 308 -13.67 -9.85 -19.75
CA SER A 308 -13.32 -11.10 -20.46
C SER A 308 -11.97 -11.62 -19.95
N GLY A 309 -11.92 -12.90 -19.57
CA GLY A 309 -10.75 -13.52 -18.95
C GLY A 309 -10.63 -13.34 -17.43
N GLY A 310 -11.42 -12.45 -16.81
CA GLY A 310 -11.51 -12.31 -15.37
C GLY A 310 -12.24 -13.49 -14.73
N ALA A 311 -11.74 -13.96 -13.57
CA ALA A 311 -12.32 -15.05 -12.81
C ALA A 311 -12.52 -14.64 -11.35
N GLY A 312 -13.77 -14.51 -10.91
CA GLY A 312 -14.11 -14.13 -9.54
C GLY A 312 -14.82 -15.26 -8.80
N THR A 313 -14.35 -15.60 -7.61
CA THR A 313 -15.01 -16.55 -6.72
C THR A 313 -15.26 -15.92 -5.36
N ALA A 314 -16.49 -16.01 -4.86
CA ALA A 314 -16.83 -15.65 -3.49
C ALA A 314 -17.50 -16.82 -2.77
N THR A 315 -17.08 -17.06 -1.53
CA THR A 315 -17.67 -18.05 -0.63
C THR A 315 -18.13 -17.35 0.65
N VAL A 316 -19.40 -17.49 0.98
CA VAL A 316 -20.00 -17.01 2.23
C VAL A 316 -20.47 -18.21 3.02
N SER A 317 -19.75 -18.54 4.09
CA SER A 317 -19.94 -19.79 4.84
C SER A 317 -19.99 -19.56 6.34
N GLY A 318 -20.79 -20.34 7.05
CA GLY A 318 -20.88 -20.29 8.51
C GLY A 318 -21.94 -19.30 9.02
N SER A 319 -22.51 -19.65 10.17
CA SER A 319 -23.55 -18.85 10.83
C SER A 319 -23.06 -17.44 11.15
N GLY A 320 -23.86 -16.44 10.75
CA GLY A 320 -23.58 -15.02 10.98
C GLY A 320 -22.66 -14.40 9.93
N SER A 321 -22.03 -15.19 9.06
CA SER A 321 -21.24 -14.67 7.95
C SER A 321 -22.15 -14.00 6.92
N SER A 322 -21.81 -12.79 6.49
CA SER A 322 -22.70 -12.01 5.62
C SER A 322 -21.99 -11.20 4.55
N TRP A 323 -22.64 -11.09 3.40
CA TRP A 323 -22.28 -10.15 2.33
C TRP A 323 -23.48 -9.31 1.91
N ALA A 324 -23.42 -8.00 2.08
CA ALA A 324 -24.47 -7.07 1.69
C ALA A 324 -24.00 -6.10 0.59
N SER A 325 -24.57 -6.21 -0.60
CA SER A 325 -24.43 -5.21 -1.66
C SER A 325 -25.64 -4.28 -1.63
N SER A 326 -25.47 -2.97 -1.45
CA SER A 326 -26.64 -2.07 -1.38
C SER A 326 -27.32 -1.84 -2.74
N ASP A 327 -26.61 -2.09 -3.84
CA ASP A 327 -27.10 -2.06 -5.21
C ASP A 327 -26.90 -3.44 -5.89
N ASN A 328 -26.37 -3.48 -7.10
CA ASN A 328 -26.23 -4.70 -7.91
C ASN A 328 -25.18 -5.67 -7.37
N LEU A 329 -25.51 -6.96 -7.37
CA LEU A 329 -24.57 -8.08 -7.29
C LEU A 329 -24.56 -8.83 -8.63
N THR A 330 -23.46 -8.73 -9.37
CA THR A 330 -23.29 -9.41 -10.66
C THR A 330 -22.27 -10.54 -10.54
N VAL A 331 -22.70 -11.76 -10.83
CA VAL A 331 -21.84 -12.95 -10.91
C VAL A 331 -21.68 -13.32 -12.38
N GLY A 332 -20.45 -13.24 -12.89
CA GLY A 332 -20.12 -13.44 -14.29
C GLY A 332 -20.61 -12.28 -15.16
N ALA A 333 -19.99 -11.11 -15.02
CA ALA A 333 -20.39 -9.93 -15.80
C ALA A 333 -20.02 -10.12 -17.27
N SER A 334 -18.72 -10.21 -17.58
CA SER A 334 -18.19 -10.60 -18.90
C SER A 334 -17.16 -11.73 -18.82
N GLY A 335 -16.72 -12.07 -17.60
CA GLY A 335 -15.84 -13.19 -17.28
C GLY A 335 -16.58 -14.32 -16.56
N ALA A 336 -15.83 -15.14 -15.82
CA ALA A 336 -16.37 -16.22 -15.02
C ALA A 336 -16.60 -15.75 -13.57
N GLY A 337 -17.82 -15.90 -13.07
CA GLY A 337 -18.16 -15.61 -11.68
C GLY A 337 -18.74 -16.84 -10.98
N TYR A 338 -18.30 -17.07 -9.74
CA TYR A 338 -18.75 -18.17 -8.89
C TYR A 338 -19.12 -17.65 -7.51
N LEU A 339 -20.35 -17.87 -7.08
CA LEU A 339 -20.83 -17.53 -5.75
C LEU A 339 -21.27 -18.80 -5.02
N VAL A 340 -20.72 -19.04 -3.83
CA VAL A 340 -21.13 -20.15 -2.96
C VAL A 340 -21.65 -19.57 -1.65
N ILE A 341 -22.87 -19.95 -1.28
CA ILE A 341 -23.50 -19.56 -0.02
C ILE A 341 -23.90 -20.86 0.68
N GLU A 342 -23.23 -21.14 1.79
CA GLU A 342 -23.36 -22.43 2.47
C GLU A 342 -23.27 -22.31 3.98
N VAL A 343 -23.62 -23.39 4.70
CA VAL A 343 -23.43 -23.51 6.16
C VAL A 343 -24.01 -22.32 6.95
N GLY A 344 -25.14 -21.77 6.52
CA GLY A 344 -25.78 -20.64 7.20
C GLY A 344 -25.29 -19.24 6.82
N GLY A 345 -24.47 -19.12 5.77
CA GLY A 345 -24.06 -17.83 5.22
C GLY A 345 -25.23 -17.06 4.58
N ALA A 346 -25.15 -15.73 4.59
CA ALA A 346 -26.20 -14.86 4.06
C ALA A 346 -25.66 -13.85 3.05
N VAL A 347 -26.31 -13.74 1.89
CA VAL A 347 -26.02 -12.71 0.88
C VAL A 347 -27.27 -11.89 0.60
N SER A 348 -27.12 -10.57 0.47
CA SER A 348 -28.21 -9.69 0.07
C SER A 348 -27.79 -8.65 -0.97
N ASN A 349 -28.73 -8.28 -1.84
CA ASN A 349 -28.55 -7.20 -2.81
C ASN A 349 -29.85 -6.47 -3.19
N ALA A 350 -29.73 -5.35 -3.91
CA ALA A 350 -30.87 -4.74 -4.60
C ALA A 350 -31.26 -5.58 -5.82
N TYR A 351 -30.37 -5.74 -6.80
CA TYR A 351 -30.61 -6.57 -7.99
C TYR A 351 -29.49 -7.58 -8.19
N GLY A 352 -29.87 -8.81 -8.54
CA GLY A 352 -28.94 -9.92 -8.74
C GLY A 352 -28.86 -10.30 -10.20
N TYR A 353 -27.66 -10.57 -10.71
CA TYR A 353 -27.45 -11.00 -12.09
C TYR A 353 -26.48 -12.19 -12.15
N LEU A 354 -26.87 -13.26 -12.85
CA LEU A 354 -25.99 -14.38 -13.20
C LEU A 354 -25.79 -14.42 -14.72
N GLY A 355 -24.57 -14.19 -15.20
CA GLY A 355 -24.27 -14.15 -16.64
C GLY A 355 -24.88 -12.93 -17.34
N LEU A 356 -24.32 -11.74 -17.06
CA LEU A 356 -24.89 -10.46 -17.50
C LEU A 356 -24.67 -10.20 -19.00
N ASN A 357 -23.42 -10.12 -19.44
CA ASN A 357 -23.07 -9.78 -20.82
C ASN A 357 -22.80 -11.03 -21.66
N ALA A 358 -22.81 -10.87 -22.99
CA ALA A 358 -22.39 -11.93 -23.91
C ALA A 358 -20.97 -12.41 -23.57
N GLY A 359 -20.79 -13.72 -23.41
CA GLY A 359 -19.53 -14.35 -22.98
C GLY A 359 -19.35 -14.48 -21.46
N GLY A 360 -20.14 -13.75 -20.66
CA GLY A 360 -20.14 -13.90 -19.20
C GLY A 360 -20.77 -15.22 -18.75
N THR A 361 -20.16 -15.87 -17.76
CA THR A 361 -20.69 -17.10 -17.14
C THR A 361 -20.80 -16.90 -15.64
N GLY A 362 -22.03 -16.88 -15.14
CA GLY A 362 -22.33 -16.74 -13.70
C GLY A 362 -22.86 -18.03 -13.12
N THR A 363 -22.27 -18.53 -12.05
CA THR A 363 -22.78 -19.67 -11.30
C THR A 363 -22.95 -19.31 -9.84
N ALA A 364 -24.12 -19.59 -9.27
CA ALA A 364 -24.37 -19.46 -7.84
C ALA A 364 -24.93 -20.76 -7.26
N THR A 365 -24.43 -21.14 -6.09
CA THR A 365 -24.95 -22.25 -5.29
C THR A 365 -25.38 -21.74 -3.93
N VAL A 366 -26.62 -22.02 -3.55
CA VAL A 366 -27.15 -21.75 -2.21
C VAL A 366 -27.55 -23.07 -1.57
N SER A 367 -26.75 -23.55 -0.62
CA SER A 367 -26.83 -24.92 -0.11
C SER A 367 -26.89 -24.97 1.42
N GLY A 368 -27.69 -25.89 1.93
CA GLY A 368 -27.76 -26.19 3.36
C GLY A 368 -28.70 -25.28 4.17
N PRO A 369 -29.13 -25.73 5.38
CA PRO A 369 -30.08 -24.99 6.20
C PRO A 369 -29.52 -23.63 6.66
N GLY A 370 -30.34 -22.59 6.57
CA GLY A 370 -30.00 -21.23 7.00
C GLY A 370 -29.20 -20.42 5.97
N SER A 371 -28.66 -21.07 4.93
CA SER A 371 -27.99 -20.39 3.83
C SER A 371 -29.01 -19.62 2.99
N SER A 372 -28.75 -18.35 2.70
CA SER A 372 -29.73 -17.50 2.02
C SER A 372 -29.13 -16.49 1.04
N TRP A 373 -29.86 -16.27 -0.06
CA TRP A 373 -29.63 -15.15 -0.97
C TRP A 373 -30.93 -14.33 -1.12
N ALA A 374 -30.95 -13.12 -0.57
CA ALA A 374 -32.10 -12.22 -0.64
C ALA A 374 -31.87 -11.08 -1.64
N SER A 375 -32.69 -11.00 -2.69
CA SER A 375 -32.74 -9.85 -3.59
C SER A 375 -34.00 -9.03 -3.32
N SER A 376 -33.85 -7.74 -3.00
CA SER A 376 -35.02 -6.88 -2.78
C SER A 376 -35.72 -6.48 -4.09
N GLY A 377 -35.00 -6.51 -5.21
CA GLY A 377 -35.49 -6.42 -6.58
C GLY A 377 -35.31 -7.74 -7.33
N ASN A 378 -35.17 -7.66 -8.65
CA ASN A 378 -35.08 -8.86 -9.49
C ASN A 378 -33.74 -9.58 -9.33
N LEU A 379 -33.80 -10.91 -9.21
CA LEU A 379 -32.70 -11.82 -9.52
C LEU A 379 -32.89 -12.37 -10.94
N THR A 380 -31.97 -12.07 -11.85
CA THR A 380 -32.03 -12.50 -13.25
C THR A 380 -30.94 -13.52 -13.55
N VAL A 381 -31.33 -14.67 -14.09
CA VAL A 381 -30.41 -15.78 -14.44
C VAL A 381 -30.34 -15.91 -15.96
N GLY A 382 -29.15 -15.62 -16.52
CA GLY A 382 -28.90 -15.62 -17.96
C GLY A 382 -29.50 -14.40 -18.66
N VAL A 383 -28.80 -13.26 -18.63
CA VAL A 383 -29.26 -12.02 -19.29
C VAL A 383 -28.89 -12.04 -20.78
N SER A 384 -27.62 -11.77 -21.09
CA SER A 384 -27.02 -12.00 -22.42
C SER A 384 -25.94 -13.08 -22.38
N GLY A 385 -25.49 -13.47 -21.19
CA GLY A 385 -24.53 -14.54 -20.95
C GLY A 385 -25.19 -15.84 -20.50
N THR A 386 -24.40 -16.70 -19.86
CA THR A 386 -24.88 -17.97 -19.29
C THR A 386 -24.98 -17.86 -17.78
N GLY A 387 -26.17 -18.11 -17.22
CA GLY A 387 -26.41 -18.11 -15.78
C GLY A 387 -26.83 -19.48 -15.27
N TYR A 388 -26.29 -19.90 -14.12
CA TYR A 388 -26.66 -21.12 -13.42
C TYR A 388 -26.93 -20.82 -11.95
N LEU A 389 -28.12 -21.15 -11.47
CA LEU A 389 -28.47 -21.07 -10.05
C LEU A 389 -28.83 -22.47 -9.54
N ASN A 390 -28.08 -22.95 -8.56
CA ASN A 390 -28.38 -24.17 -7.82
C ASN A 390 -28.86 -23.82 -6.41
N ILE A 391 -29.99 -24.40 -6.01
CA ILE A 391 -30.54 -24.26 -4.66
C ILE A 391 -30.80 -25.66 -4.14
N ASP A 392 -30.11 -26.06 -3.08
CA ASP A 392 -30.21 -27.41 -2.53
C ASP A 392 -30.10 -27.42 -1.00
N GLY A 393 -30.28 -28.60 -0.39
CA GLY A 393 -29.96 -28.83 1.02
C GLY A 393 -30.73 -27.98 2.03
N GLY A 394 -31.82 -27.29 1.62
CA GLY A 394 -32.56 -26.36 2.47
C GLY A 394 -32.10 -24.89 2.40
N GLY A 395 -31.24 -24.55 1.43
CA GLY A 395 -30.91 -23.17 1.10
C GLY A 395 -32.11 -22.42 0.53
N ALA A 396 -32.12 -21.09 0.68
CA ALA A 396 -33.22 -20.24 0.27
C ALA A 396 -32.77 -19.08 -0.64
N VAL A 397 -33.55 -18.82 -1.68
CA VAL A 397 -33.41 -17.63 -2.52
C VAL A 397 -34.76 -16.92 -2.55
N SER A 398 -34.78 -15.62 -2.25
CA SER A 398 -36.02 -14.83 -2.09
C SER A 398 -35.94 -13.48 -2.77
#